data_AF-A0AA47MAI0-F1
#
_entry.id   AF-A0AA47MAI0-F1
#
_cell.length_a   1.000
_cell.length_b   1.000
_cell.length_c   1.000
_cell.angle_alpha   90.00
_cell.angle_beta   90.00
_cell.angle_gamma   90.00
#
_symmetry.space_group_name_H-M   'P 1'
#
loop_
_entity.id
_entity.type
_entity.pdbx_description
1 polymer ?
#
loop_
_entity_poly.entity_id
_entity_poly.type
_entity_poly.pdbx_seq_one_letter_code
_entity_poly.pdbx_strand_id
1 'polypeptide(L)' 'MLLINAQSLKAKTNELSANICHLHEYRSACVMAITETWLDNNITSSEVGPLGFSVFRTDRDCDE' A
#
# COMPACT_ATOMS: atom_id res chain seq x y z
N MET A 1 -5.68 7.89 10.17
CA MET A 1 -5.09 7.91 8.81
C MET A 1 -3.59 7.82 8.97
N LEU A 2 -2.93 6.97 8.19
CA LEU A 2 -1.46 6.83 8.20
C LEU A 2 -0.88 7.31 6.88
N LEU A 3 0.27 7.98 6.94
CA LEU A 3 1.05 8.39 5.78
C LEU A 3 2.41 7.69 5.85
N ILE A 4 2.75 6.93 4.81
CA ILE A 4 3.96 6.11 4.76
C ILE A 4 4.75 6.48 3.53
N ASN A 5 6.02 6.83 3.72
CA ASN A 5 6.98 6.92 2.63
C ASN A 5 7.64 5.55 2.45
N ALA A 6 7.31 4.85 1.35
CA ALA A 6 7.74 3.49 1.14
C ALA A 6 9.16 3.39 0.56
N GLN A 7 9.57 4.34 -0.28
CA GLN A 7 10.85 4.28 -1.01
C GLN A 7 11.03 2.94 -1.73
N SER A 8 10.04 2.54 -2.54
CA SER A 8 9.74 1.19 -3.05
C SER A 8 8.77 0.39 -2.18
N LEU A 9 7.49 0.44 -2.55
CA LEU A 9 6.45 -0.36 -1.88
C LEU A 9 6.71 -1.86 -2.07
N LYS A 10 7.18 -2.28 -3.25
CA LYS A 10 7.48 -3.68 -3.55
C LYS A 10 8.51 -4.29 -2.60
N ALA A 11 9.51 -3.51 -2.20
CA ALA A 11 10.52 -3.96 -1.23
C ALA A 11 9.94 -4.08 0.19
N LYS A 12 8.87 -3.33 0.50
CA LYS A 12 8.27 -3.23 1.84
C LYS A 12 6.97 -4.01 2.00
N THR A 13 6.46 -4.70 0.98
CA THR A 13 5.14 -5.38 1.06
C THR A 13 5.06 -6.38 2.22
N ASN A 14 6.13 -7.14 2.47
CA ASN A 14 6.19 -8.10 3.58
C ASN A 14 6.18 -7.40 4.94
N GLU A 15 6.96 -6.33 5.07
CA GLU A 15 7.00 -5.51 6.30
C GLU A 15 5.64 -4.85 6.56
N LEU A 16 5.04 -4.25 5.53
CA LEU A 16 3.72 -3.64 5.61
C LEU A 16 2.66 -4.65 6.06
N SER A 17 2.70 -5.87 5.51
CA SER A 17 1.77 -6.94 5.89
C SER A 17 1.96 -7.35 7.35
N ALA A 18 3.21 -7.50 7.81
CA ALA A 18 3.51 -7.80 9.21
C ALA A 18 3.01 -6.68 10.14
N ASN A 19 3.23 -5.41 9.75
CA ASN A 19 2.79 -4.25 10.51
C ASN A 19 1.25 -4.22 10.63
N ILE A 20 0.51 -4.49 9.56
CA ILE A 20 -0.96 -4.56 9.60
C ILE A 20 -1.47 -5.68 10.52
N CYS A 21 -0.80 -6.82 10.55
CA CYS A 21 -1.19 -7.93 11.42
C CYS A 21 -0.92 -7.63 12.91
N HIS A 22 0.24 -7.06 13.22
CA HIS A 22 0.77 -7.03 14.59
C HIS A 22 0.75 -5.66 15.26
N LEU A 23 0.72 -4.56 14.49
CA LEU A 23 0.69 -3.20 15.03
C LEU A 23 -0.73 -2.65 14.99
N HIS A 24 -1.27 -2.34 16.18
CA HIS A 24 -2.62 -1.79 16.33
C HIS A 24 -2.84 -0.54 15.47
N GLU A 25 -1.83 0.34 15.37
CA GLU A 25 -1.89 1.57 14.57
C GLU A 25 -2.18 1.29 13.10
N TYR A 26 -1.50 0.31 12.49
CA TYR A 26 -1.70 -0.08 11.10
C TYR A 26 -3.04 -0.78 10.90
N ARG A 27 -3.43 -1.68 11.83
CA ARG A 27 -4.68 -2.42 11.74
C ARG A 27 -5.93 -1.55 11.92
N SER A 28 -5.84 -0.53 12.77
CA SER A 28 -6.96 0.39 13.06
C SER A 28 -7.02 1.58 12.11
N ALA A 29 -6.05 1.72 11.20
CA ALA A 29 -6.06 2.77 10.20
C ALA A 29 -7.17 2.53 9.17
N CYS A 30 -8.16 3.42 9.09
CA CYS A 30 -9.19 3.35 8.04
C CYS A 30 -8.63 3.66 6.65
N VAL A 31 -7.53 4.43 6.57
CA VAL A 31 -6.88 4.85 5.33
C VAL A 31 -5.36 4.89 5.55
N MET A 32 -4.62 4.26 4.63
CA MET A 32 -3.17 4.35 4.49
C MET A 32 -2.85 5.04 3.16
N ALA A 33 -2.22 6.21 3.23
CA ALA A 33 -1.64 6.90 2.09
C ALA A 33 -0.17 6.49 1.98
N ILE A 34 0.24 5.95 0.84
CA ILE A 34 1.62 5.49 0.63
C ILE A 34 2.22 6.29 -0.52
N THR A 35 3.36 6.93 -0.26
CA THR A 35 4.11 7.73 -1.23
C THR A 35 5.44 7.08 -1.58
N GLU A 36 6.09 7.54 -2.66
CA GLU A 36 7.33 6.95 -3.19
C GLU A 36 7.22 5.43 -3.37
N THR A 37 6.06 4.99 -3.89
CA THR A 37 5.77 3.56 -4.09
C THR A 37 6.66 2.94 -5.17
N TRP A 38 7.10 3.76 -6.13
CA TRP A 38 7.90 3.39 -7.31
C TRP A 38 7.31 2.20 -8.07
N LEU A 39 5.98 2.14 -8.10
CA LEU A 39 5.27 1.15 -8.89
C LEU A 39 5.21 1.60 -10.35
N ASP A 40 5.18 0.61 -11.22
CA ASP A 40 4.91 0.79 -12.64
C ASP A 40 3.60 0.07 -13.03
N ASN A 41 3.23 0.21 -14.30
CA ASN A 41 2.03 -0.42 -14.85
C ASN A 41 2.11 -1.95 -14.88
N ASN A 42 3.30 -2.54 -14.79
CA ASN A 42 3.47 -4.00 -14.81
C ASN A 42 3.13 -4.63 -13.46
N ILE A 43 3.28 -3.91 -12.36
CA ILE A 43 2.97 -4.41 -11.01
C ILE A 43 1.47 -4.31 -10.79
N THR A 44 0.80 -5.44 -10.55
CA THR A 44 -0.64 -5.52 -10.27
C THR A 44 -1.00 -5.01 -8.88
N SER A 45 -2.23 -4.52 -8.70
CA SER A 45 -2.72 -4.13 -7.36
C SER A 45 -2.75 -5.29 -6.38
N SER A 46 -2.93 -6.53 -6.86
CA SER A 46 -2.87 -7.75 -6.06
C SER A 46 -1.47 -8.08 -5.51
N GLU A 47 -0.39 -7.64 -6.18
CA GLU A 47 0.99 -7.90 -5.72
C GLU A 47 1.43 -6.99 -4.58
N VAL A 48 0.76 -5.85 -4.39
CA VAL A 48 1.13 -4.82 -3.41
C VAL A 48 0.01 -4.51 -2.41
N GLY A 49 -1.17 -5.06 -2.64
CA GLY A 49 -2.34 -4.83 -1.80
C GLY A 49 -2.24 -5.59 -0.49
N PRO A 50 -2.24 -4.91 0.66
CA PRO A 50 -2.27 -5.60 1.94
C PRO A 50 -3.65 -6.22 2.19
N LEU A 51 -3.66 -7.37 2.87
CA LEU A 51 -4.87 -8.07 3.27
C LEU A 51 -5.80 -7.15 4.07
N GLY A 52 -7.09 -7.13 3.68
CA GLY A 52 -8.14 -6.37 4.37
C GLY A 52 -8.29 -4.91 3.91
N PHE A 53 -7.50 -4.45 2.94
CA PHE A 53 -7.63 -3.10 2.37
C PHE A 53 -7.98 -3.15 0.89
N SER A 54 -8.80 -2.18 0.46
CA SER A 54 -8.97 -1.85 -0.95
C SER A 54 -7.81 -0.96 -1.41
N VAL A 55 -7.27 -1.23 -2.59
CA VAL A 55 -6.14 -0.50 -3.16
C VAL A 55 -6.62 0.44 -4.25
N PHE A 56 -6.26 1.72 -4.13
CA PHE A 56 -6.45 2.75 -5.14
C PHE A 56 -5.08 3.29 -5.54
N ARG A 57 -4.87 3.53 -6.84
CA ARG A 57 -3.56 3.79 -7.41
C ARG A 57 -3.63 4.85 -8.49
N THR A 58 -3.03 6.00 -8.22
CA THR A 58 -3.04 7.12 -9.16
C THR A 58 -2.35 6.80 -10.49
N ASP A 59 -1.41 5.85 -10.51
CA ASP A 59 -0.69 5.45 -11.73
C ASP A 59 -1.53 4.56 -12.66
N ARG A 60 -2.70 4.10 -12.19
CA ARG A 60 -3.62 3.24 -12.93
C ARG A 60 -5.00 3.88 -13.12
N ASP A 61 -5.40 4.78 -12.24
CA ASP A 61 -6.68 5.51 -12.31
C ASP A 61 -6.59 6.68 -13.32
N CYS A 62 -6.25 6.37 -14.57
CA CYS A 62 -6.23 7.30 -15.71
C CYS A 62 -7.37 7.01 -16.71
N ASP A 63 -8.45 6.38 -16.24
CA ASP A 63 -9.70 6.30 -16.97
C ASP A 63 -10.70 7.26 -16.29
N GLU A 64 -10.91 8.43 -16.90
CA GLU A 64 -12.04 9.33 -16.63
C GLU A 64 -13.38 8.70 -17.06
#